data_AF-A0A376L6J5-F1
#
_entry.id   AF-A0A376L6J5-F1
#
_cell.length_a   1.000
_cell.length_b   1.000
_cell.length_c   1.000
_cell.angle_alpha   90.00
_cell.angle_beta   90.00
_cell.angle_gamma   90.00
#
_symmetry.space_group_name_H-M   'P 1'
#
loop_
_entity.id
_entity.type
_entity.pdbx_description
1 polymer ?
#
loop_
_entity_poly.entity_id
_entity_poly.type
_entity_poly.pdbx_seq_one_letter_code
_entity_poly.pdbx_strand_id
1 'polypeptide(L)'
;MIDFADAVRLVEMRGKFMQEAVPEGTGAMAAIIGLDDASIAKACEEAAEGQVVSPVNFNSPGQVVIAGHKEAVERAGAACKAAGAKRALPLPVSVPSHCALMKPAADKLAVELAKITFNAPTVPVVNNVDVKCEPMVMPSVTHWYVSCITRFSGRSLLNTWQRKA
;
A
#
# COMPACT_ATOMS: atom_id res chain seq x y z
N MET A 1 -17.06 7.36 8.38
CA MET A 1 -17.59 6.15 9.06
C MET A 1 -18.56 5.45 8.15
N ILE A 2 -18.61 4.13 8.21
CA ILE A 2 -19.52 3.30 7.42
C ILE A 2 -20.30 2.40 8.39
N ASP A 3 -21.47 1.91 7.98
CA ASP A 3 -22.22 0.95 8.78
C ASP A 3 -21.42 -0.35 8.98
N PHE A 4 -21.64 -1.05 10.09
CA PHE A 4 -20.92 -2.27 10.41
C PHE A 4 -21.14 -3.38 9.35
N ALA A 5 -22.38 -3.58 8.91
CA ALA A 5 -22.68 -4.62 7.92
C ALA A 5 -22.04 -4.28 6.55
N ASP A 6 -22.01 -3.00 6.18
CA ASP A 6 -21.32 -2.51 4.99
C ASP A 6 -19.80 -2.72 5.11
N ALA A 7 -19.22 -2.41 6.26
CA ALA A 7 -17.80 -2.59 6.53
C ALA A 7 -17.36 -4.05 6.35
N VAL A 8 -18.09 -4.99 6.95
CA VAL A 8 -17.78 -6.42 6.85
C VAL A 8 -17.84 -6.89 5.39
N ARG A 9 -18.90 -6.52 4.67
CA ARG A 9 -19.06 -6.85 3.24
C ARG A 9 -17.94 -6.26 2.38
N LEU A 10 -17.58 -4.99 2.61
CA LEU A 10 -16.47 -4.34 1.89
C LEU A 10 -15.14 -5.03 2.14
N VAL A 11 -14.85 -5.45 3.38
CA VAL A 11 -13.60 -6.14 3.73
C VAL A 11 -13.52 -7.50 3.05
N GLU A 12 -14.61 -8.26 3.03
CA GLU A 12 -14.69 -9.54 2.31
C GLU A 12 -14.43 -9.34 0.81
N MET A 13 -15.17 -8.41 0.17
CA MET A 13 -15.02 -8.11 -1.26
C MET A 13 -13.61 -7.63 -1.60
N ARG A 14 -13.02 -6.77 -0.76
CA ARG A 14 -11.63 -6.32 -0.93
C ARG A 14 -10.67 -7.51 -0.92
N GLY A 15 -10.79 -8.42 0.04
CA GLY A 15 -9.96 -9.62 0.12
C GLY A 15 -10.08 -10.48 -1.13
N LYS A 16 -11.32 -10.74 -1.58
CA LYS A 16 -11.61 -11.48 -2.81
C LYS A 16 -11.00 -10.82 -4.05
N PHE A 17 -11.22 -9.52 -4.25
CA PHE A 17 -10.69 -8.80 -5.41
C PHE A 17 -9.17 -8.74 -5.42
N MET A 18 -8.53 -8.62 -4.26
CA MET A 18 -7.07 -8.65 -4.14
C MET A 18 -6.50 -10.01 -4.56
N GLN A 19 -7.12 -11.12 -4.13
CA GLN A 19 -6.72 -12.47 -4.55
C GLN A 19 -6.93 -12.71 -6.04
N GLU A 20 -8.01 -12.17 -6.62
CA GLU A 20 -8.29 -12.28 -8.07
C GLU A 20 -7.35 -11.43 -8.94
N ALA A 21 -6.74 -10.36 -8.39
CA ALA A 21 -5.97 -9.40 -9.16
C ALA A 21 -4.62 -9.94 -9.63
N VAL A 22 -4.03 -10.88 -8.87
CA VAL A 22 -2.69 -11.41 -9.13
C VAL A 22 -2.70 -12.91 -8.89
N PRO A 23 -2.28 -13.76 -9.86
CA PRO A 23 -2.18 -15.19 -9.65
C PRO A 23 -1.25 -15.51 -8.47
N GLU A 24 -1.61 -16.54 -7.70
CA GLU A 24 -0.83 -17.00 -6.55
C GLU A 24 0.64 -17.24 -6.93
N GLY A 25 1.56 -16.79 -6.07
CA GLY A 25 3.01 -16.92 -6.27
C GLY A 25 3.65 -15.89 -7.20
N THR A 26 2.87 -15.07 -7.91
CA THR A 26 3.41 -14.02 -8.82
C THR A 26 3.92 -12.80 -8.06
N GLY A 27 3.25 -12.44 -6.96
CA GLY A 27 3.59 -11.28 -6.13
C GLY A 27 4.32 -11.64 -4.85
N ALA A 28 5.05 -10.68 -4.29
CA ALA A 28 5.65 -10.80 -2.96
C ALA A 28 5.69 -9.46 -2.22
N MET A 29 5.96 -9.53 -0.92
CA MET A 29 6.28 -8.38 -0.07
C MET A 29 7.49 -8.70 0.80
N ALA A 30 8.32 -7.70 1.07
CA ALA A 30 9.47 -7.83 1.97
C ALA A 30 9.64 -6.60 2.87
N ALA A 31 9.94 -6.82 4.14
CA ALA A 31 10.29 -5.76 5.09
C ALA A 31 11.79 -5.46 5.03
N ILE A 32 12.12 -4.20 4.76
CA ILE A 32 13.47 -3.65 4.75
C ILE A 32 13.69 -2.87 6.04
N ILE A 33 14.72 -3.25 6.80
CA ILE A 33 15.04 -2.69 8.11
C ILE A 33 16.44 -2.06 8.09
N GLY A 34 16.55 -0.84 8.61
CA GLY A 34 17.79 -0.12 8.83
C GLY A 34 18.37 0.55 7.59
N LEU A 35 17.54 0.93 6.62
CA LEU A 35 17.92 1.70 5.43
C LEU A 35 16.97 2.90 5.28
N ASP A 36 17.47 4.01 4.74
CA ASP A 36 16.66 5.21 4.52
C ASP A 36 15.71 5.07 3.32
N ASP A 37 14.63 5.85 3.33
CA ASP A 37 13.55 5.77 2.35
C ASP A 37 14.03 6.02 0.91
N ALA A 38 15.00 6.91 0.71
CA ALA A 38 15.49 7.29 -0.62
C ALA A 38 16.34 6.16 -1.23
N SER A 39 17.22 5.55 -0.43
CA SER A 39 17.99 4.37 -0.85
C SER A 39 17.09 3.18 -1.18
N ILE A 40 16.02 2.96 -0.41
CA ILE A 40 15.04 1.89 -0.69
C ILE A 40 14.28 2.18 -1.99
N ALA A 41 13.82 3.42 -2.20
CA ALA A 41 13.13 3.81 -3.43
C ALA A 41 14.02 3.62 -4.67
N LYS A 42 15.29 4.03 -4.58
CA LYS A 42 16.28 3.82 -5.64
C LYS A 42 16.51 2.34 -5.94
N ALA A 43 16.68 1.52 -4.90
CA ALA A 43 16.85 0.07 -5.07
C ALA A 43 15.65 -0.59 -5.74
N CYS A 44 14.42 -0.14 -5.45
CA CYS A 44 13.22 -0.61 -6.17
C CYS A 44 13.21 -0.16 -7.64
N GLU A 45 13.57 1.09 -7.93
CA GLU A 45 13.60 1.60 -9.31
C GLU A 45 14.61 0.82 -10.17
N GLU A 46 15.82 0.60 -9.65
CA GLU A 46 16.87 -0.14 -10.35
C GLU A 46 16.53 -1.62 -10.52
N ALA A 47 15.91 -2.24 -9.51
CA ALA A 47 15.52 -3.66 -9.53
C ALA A 47 14.23 -3.94 -10.33
N ALA A 48 13.49 -2.91 -10.75
CA ALA A 48 12.22 -3.07 -11.43
C ALA A 48 12.39 -3.88 -12.73
N GLU A 49 13.33 -3.51 -13.60
CA GLU A 49 13.64 -4.26 -14.83
C GLU A 49 12.38 -4.63 -15.67
N GLY A 50 11.43 -3.69 -15.78
CA GLY A 50 10.14 -3.90 -16.47
C GLY A 50 9.07 -4.61 -15.64
N GLN A 51 9.40 -5.09 -14.44
CA GLN A 51 8.47 -5.61 -13.43
C GLN A 51 8.13 -4.53 -12.40
N VAL A 52 6.94 -4.62 -11.81
CA VAL A 52 6.52 -3.79 -10.66
C VAL A 52 7.29 -4.17 -9.40
N VAL A 53 7.92 -3.20 -8.75
CA VAL A 53 8.33 -3.22 -7.34
C VAL A 53 8.38 -1.79 -6.81
N SER A 54 7.91 -1.56 -5.59
CA SER A 54 7.94 -0.23 -4.99
C SER A 54 7.95 -0.30 -3.46
N PRO A 55 8.40 0.75 -2.76
CA PRO A 55 8.06 0.97 -1.36
C PRO A 55 6.55 1.16 -1.21
N VAL A 56 5.93 0.42 -0.29
CA VAL A 56 4.46 0.41 -0.13
C VAL A 56 3.96 0.66 1.28
N ASN A 57 4.84 0.54 2.29
CA ASN A 57 4.45 0.73 3.69
C ASN A 57 5.58 1.40 4.46
N PHE A 58 5.36 2.64 4.92
CA PHE A 58 6.34 3.41 5.71
C PHE A 58 5.95 3.36 7.19
N ASN A 59 6.40 2.30 7.86
CA ASN A 59 5.95 1.97 9.21
C ASN A 59 6.64 2.82 10.27
N SER A 60 7.96 2.94 10.19
CA SER A 60 8.77 3.66 11.18
C SER A 60 10.11 4.10 10.55
N PRO A 61 10.90 4.96 11.21
CA PRO A 61 12.20 5.36 10.66
C PRO A 61 13.08 4.13 10.44
N GLY A 62 13.53 3.92 9.21
CA GLY A 62 14.32 2.74 8.86
C GLY A 62 13.51 1.44 8.82
N GLN A 63 12.19 1.47 8.71
CA GLN A 63 11.37 0.28 8.44
C GLN A 63 10.37 0.58 7.34
N VAL A 64 10.63 0.00 6.18
CA VAL A 64 9.78 0.13 4.99
C VAL A 64 9.48 -1.24 4.43
N VAL A 65 8.26 -1.47 3.98
CA VAL A 65 7.91 -2.68 3.23
C VAL A 65 7.90 -2.35 1.74
N ILE A 66 8.51 -3.23 0.95
CA ILE A 66 8.45 -3.20 -0.51
C ILE A 66 7.50 -4.30 -1.01
N ALA A 67 6.83 -4.07 -2.14
CA ALA A 67 5.92 -5.04 -2.75
C ALA A 67 5.90 -4.91 -4.27
N GLY A 68 5.56 -6.01 -4.95
CA GLY A 68 5.55 -6.09 -6.40
C GLY A 68 5.56 -7.53 -6.90
N HIS A 69 6.10 -7.73 -8.09
CA HIS A 69 6.43 -9.06 -8.60
C HIS A 69 7.49 -9.71 -7.73
N LYS A 70 7.37 -11.01 -7.51
CA LYS A 70 8.24 -11.78 -6.62
C LYS A 70 9.73 -11.59 -6.92
N GLU A 71 10.12 -11.77 -8.18
CA GLU A 71 11.52 -11.65 -8.60
C GLU A 71 12.06 -10.23 -8.41
N ALA A 72 11.27 -9.20 -8.74
CA ALA A 72 11.65 -7.81 -8.54
C ALA A 72 11.79 -7.44 -7.06
N VAL A 73 10.94 -7.99 -6.19
CA VAL A 73 11.05 -7.82 -4.73
C VAL A 73 12.30 -8.51 -4.18
N GLU A 74 12.64 -9.70 -4.69
CA GLU A 74 13.86 -10.41 -4.30
C GLU A 74 15.12 -9.63 -4.72
N ARG A 75 15.17 -9.14 -5.96
CA ARG A 75 16.26 -8.28 -6.46
C ARG A 75 16.38 -6.98 -5.65
N ALA A 76 15.27 -6.27 -5.43
CA ALA A 76 15.25 -5.05 -4.64
C ALA A 76 15.69 -5.29 -3.19
N GLY A 77 15.29 -6.42 -2.59
CA GLY A 77 15.72 -6.82 -1.25
C GLY A 77 17.22 -7.07 -1.16
N ALA A 78 17.80 -7.73 -2.16
CA ALA A 78 19.25 -7.92 -2.26
C ALA A 78 20.01 -6.59 -2.46
N ALA A 79 19.49 -5.70 -3.32
CA ALA A 79 20.05 -4.37 -3.53
C ALA A 79 19.99 -3.52 -2.24
N CYS A 80 18.88 -3.56 -1.50
CA CYS A 80 18.76 -2.90 -0.20
C CYS A 80 19.78 -3.44 0.81
N LYS A 81 19.99 -4.76 0.85
CA LYS A 81 21.03 -5.38 1.69
C LYS A 81 22.43 -4.89 1.32
N ALA A 82 22.76 -4.85 0.03
CA ALA A 82 24.04 -4.33 -0.45
C ALA A 82 24.23 -2.84 -0.14
N ALA A 83 23.14 -2.06 -0.14
CA ALA A 83 23.12 -0.64 0.20
C ALA A 83 23.17 -0.36 1.73
N GLY A 84 23.25 -1.38 2.58
CA GLY A 84 23.42 -1.22 4.02
C GLY A 84 22.19 -1.50 4.89
N ALA A 85 21.10 -2.04 4.31
CA ALA A 85 19.98 -2.50 5.13
C ALA A 85 20.42 -3.59 6.12
N LYS A 86 20.05 -3.44 7.39
CA LYS A 86 20.28 -4.45 8.44
C LYS A 86 19.59 -5.77 8.09
N ARG A 87 18.33 -5.72 7.61
CA ARG A 87 17.53 -6.90 7.26
C ARG A 87 16.67 -6.62 6.02
N ALA A 88 16.46 -7.65 5.21
CA ALA A 88 15.45 -7.71 4.15
C ALA A 88 14.74 -9.05 4.35
N LEU A 89 13.47 -9.03 4.74
CA LEU A 89 12.74 -10.22 5.20
C LEU A 89 11.49 -10.43 4.36
N PRO A 90 11.32 -11.59 3.70
CA PRO A 90 10.07 -11.90 3.02
C PRO A 90 8.93 -11.97 4.05
N LEU A 91 7.75 -11.49 3.66
CA LEU A 91 6.56 -11.51 4.49
C LEU A 91 5.62 -12.65 4.04
N PRO A 92 5.05 -13.44 4.98
CA PRO A 92 4.10 -14.50 4.65
C PRO A 92 2.72 -13.92 4.38
N VAL A 93 2.56 -13.31 3.19
CA VAL A 93 1.32 -12.68 2.75
C VAL A 93 0.87 -13.28 1.41
N SER A 94 -0.44 -13.33 1.18
CA SER A 94 -1.01 -13.96 -0.02
C SER A 94 -1.00 -13.06 -1.26
N VAL A 95 -0.89 -11.74 -1.10
CA VAL A 95 -0.95 -10.77 -2.20
C VAL A 95 0.09 -9.65 -2.04
N PRO A 96 0.59 -9.08 -3.15
CA PRO A 96 1.49 -7.94 -3.14
C PRO A 96 0.70 -6.64 -2.90
N SER A 97 0.16 -6.46 -1.69
CA SER A 97 -0.70 -5.33 -1.36
C SER A 97 0.00 -3.98 -1.53
N HIS A 98 -0.79 -2.92 -1.78
CA HIS A 98 -0.34 -1.53 -1.86
C HIS A 98 0.66 -1.21 -3.01
N CYS A 99 0.78 -2.08 -4.02
CA CYS A 99 1.55 -1.82 -5.25
C CYS A 99 0.65 -1.76 -6.51
N ALA A 100 1.23 -1.39 -7.65
CA ALA A 100 0.50 -1.23 -8.92
C ALA A 100 -0.23 -2.50 -9.39
N LEU A 101 0.21 -3.69 -8.98
CA LEU A 101 -0.48 -4.95 -9.27
C LEU A 101 -1.88 -5.05 -8.66
N MET A 102 -2.19 -4.22 -7.65
CA MET A 102 -3.50 -4.16 -7.01
C MET A 102 -4.48 -3.23 -7.73
N LYS A 103 -4.11 -2.60 -8.85
CA LYS A 103 -4.99 -1.69 -9.59
C LYS A 103 -6.32 -2.34 -10.01
N PRO A 104 -6.37 -3.57 -10.55
CA PRO A 104 -7.64 -4.23 -10.88
C PRO A 104 -8.55 -4.44 -9.65
N ALA A 105 -7.97 -4.79 -8.50
CA ALA A 105 -8.72 -4.92 -7.25
C ALA A 105 -9.26 -3.57 -6.78
N ALA A 106 -8.47 -2.50 -6.91
CA ALA A 106 -8.85 -1.16 -6.54
C ALA A 106 -10.02 -0.65 -7.37
N ASP A 107 -10.02 -0.91 -8.67
CA ASP A 107 -11.08 -0.48 -9.59
C ASP A 107 -12.40 -1.21 -9.28
N LYS A 108 -12.35 -2.52 -8.99
CA LYS A 108 -13.53 -3.27 -8.53
C LYS A 108 -14.06 -2.75 -7.18
N LEU A 109 -13.18 -2.49 -6.21
CA LEU A 109 -13.62 -2.01 -4.90
C LEU A 109 -14.20 -0.59 -4.97
N ALA A 110 -13.69 0.27 -5.87
CA ALA A 110 -14.20 1.62 -6.06
C ALA A 110 -15.70 1.62 -6.46
N VAL A 111 -16.11 0.66 -7.31
CA VAL A 111 -17.52 0.48 -7.70
C VAL A 111 -18.39 0.13 -6.50
N GLU A 112 -17.92 -0.72 -5.59
CA GLU A 112 -18.66 -1.09 -4.38
C GLU A 112 -18.68 0.04 -3.35
N LEU A 113 -17.56 0.75 -3.17
CA LEU A 113 -17.46 1.91 -2.28
C LEU A 113 -18.42 3.03 -2.69
N ALA A 114 -18.65 3.24 -3.99
CA ALA A 114 -19.59 4.25 -4.48
C ALA A 114 -21.05 3.99 -4.07
N LYS A 115 -21.39 2.75 -3.63
CA LYS A 115 -22.72 2.37 -3.15
C LYS A 115 -22.90 2.61 -1.65
N ILE A 116 -21.81 2.91 -0.93
CA ILE A 116 -21.82 3.02 0.53
C ILE A 116 -22.15 4.43 0.97
N THR A 117 -23.00 4.54 1.98
CA THR A 117 -23.24 5.81 2.65
C THR A 117 -22.15 6.03 3.70
N PHE A 118 -21.38 7.09 3.51
CA PHE A 118 -20.42 7.53 4.52
C PHE A 118 -21.11 8.47 5.51
N ASN A 119 -20.77 8.31 6.79
CA ASN A 119 -21.20 9.13 7.92
C ASN A 119 -20.00 9.85 8.54
N ALA A 120 -20.21 11.03 9.12
CA ALA A 120 -19.15 11.72 9.85
C ALA A 120 -18.64 10.88 11.03
N PRO A 121 -17.33 10.90 11.31
CA PRO A 121 -16.80 10.20 12.47
C PRO A 121 -17.23 10.87 13.78
N THR A 122 -17.66 10.06 14.75
CA THR A 122 -18.04 10.52 16.11
C THR A 122 -16.86 10.60 17.06
N VAL A 123 -15.71 10.06 16.64
CA VAL A 123 -14.42 10.10 17.34
C VAL A 123 -13.34 10.54 16.36
N PRO A 124 -12.26 11.20 16.81
CA PRO A 124 -11.15 11.56 15.93
C PRO A 124 -10.55 10.34 15.22
N VAL A 125 -10.37 10.43 13.89
CA VAL A 125 -9.77 9.38 13.06
C VAL A 125 -8.53 9.95 12.37
N VAL A 126 -7.40 9.24 12.49
CA VAL A 126 -6.20 9.54 11.72
C VAL A 126 -6.16 8.62 10.50
N ASN A 127 -6.06 9.21 9.31
CA ASN A 127 -6.07 8.48 8.06
C ASN A 127 -4.68 7.84 7.78
N ASN A 128 -4.65 6.53 7.50
CA ASN A 128 -3.42 5.80 7.19
C ASN A 128 -2.79 6.17 5.84
N VAL A 129 -3.45 6.95 4.98
CA VAL A 129 -2.92 7.36 3.67
C VAL A 129 -2.03 8.60 3.79
N ASP A 130 -2.51 9.65 4.46
CA ASP A 130 -1.84 10.95 4.54
C ASP A 130 -1.52 11.42 5.96
N VAL A 131 -1.84 10.61 6.98
CA VAL A 131 -1.59 10.87 8.41
C VAL A 131 -2.29 12.15 8.89
N LYS A 132 -3.40 12.54 8.25
CA LYS A 132 -4.22 13.68 8.70
C LYS A 132 -5.37 13.22 9.57
N CYS A 133 -5.78 14.11 10.47
CA CYS A 133 -7.01 13.96 11.23
C CYS A 133 -8.19 14.26 10.32
N GLU A 134 -9.11 13.31 10.17
CA GLU A 134 -10.34 13.51 9.42
C GLU A 134 -11.27 14.47 10.19
N PRO A 135 -11.78 15.52 9.54
CA PRO A 135 -12.69 16.45 10.18
C PRO A 135 -14.00 15.76 10.56
N MET A 136 -14.62 16.23 11.66
CA MET A 136 -15.94 15.78 12.11
C MET A 136 -17.09 16.21 11.18
N VAL A 137 -16.78 16.84 10.05
CA VAL A 137 -17.70 17.27 8.98
C VAL A 137 -17.10 16.80 7.64
N MET A 138 -17.83 16.00 6.87
CA MET A 138 -17.26 15.35 5.69
C MET A 138 -17.25 16.24 4.43
N PRO A 139 -16.09 16.44 3.78
CA PRO A 139 -16.07 16.63 2.33
C PRO A 139 -16.33 15.28 1.62
N SER A 140 -16.93 15.32 0.42
CA SER A 140 -17.32 14.14 -0.36
C SER A 140 -16.21 13.10 -0.46
N VAL A 141 -16.54 11.85 -0.13
CA VAL A 141 -15.58 10.75 -0.07
C VAL A 141 -15.33 10.19 -1.48
N THR A 142 -14.33 10.72 -2.19
CA THR A 142 -13.95 10.25 -3.55
C THR A 142 -12.56 9.61 -3.63
N HIS A 143 -11.81 9.52 -2.53
CA HIS A 143 -10.41 9.06 -2.57
C HIS A 143 -10.10 8.00 -1.50
N TRP A 144 -10.56 6.77 -1.72
CA TRP A 144 -10.08 5.59 -0.98
C TRP A 144 -9.72 4.48 -1.96
N TYR A 145 -8.47 4.45 -2.41
CA TYR A 145 -8.00 3.39 -3.30
C TYR A 145 -7.28 2.29 -2.50
N VAL A 146 -7.62 1.04 -2.81
CA VAL A 146 -6.93 -0.20 -2.36
C VAL A 146 -5.43 -0.18 -2.65
N SER A 147 -5.00 0.72 -3.53
CA SER A 147 -3.62 0.92 -3.98
C SER A 147 -2.81 1.94 -3.17
N CYS A 148 -3.39 2.61 -2.16
CA CYS A 148 -2.68 3.66 -1.44
C CYS A 148 -1.59 3.09 -0.54
N ILE A 149 -0.38 3.64 -0.63
CA ILE A 149 0.73 3.43 0.32
C ILE A 149 0.21 3.73 1.73
N THR A 150 0.48 2.84 2.70
CA THR A 150 0.14 3.17 4.09
C THR A 150 1.32 3.83 4.81
N ARG A 151 0.99 4.86 5.59
CA ARG A 151 1.93 5.68 6.35
C ARG A 151 1.52 5.66 7.81
N PHE A 152 2.42 5.19 8.66
CA PHE A 152 2.27 5.25 10.12
C PHE A 152 3.16 6.30 10.78
N SER A 153 4.02 6.97 9.99
CA SER A 153 4.84 8.09 10.46
C SER A 153 4.59 9.33 9.62
N GLY A 154 4.57 10.52 10.25
CA GLY A 154 4.32 11.82 9.61
C GLY A 154 5.40 12.29 8.61
N ARG A 155 6.16 11.36 8.03
CA ARG A 155 7.16 11.64 6.99
C ARG A 155 6.46 11.83 5.65
N SER A 156 6.52 13.07 5.16
CA SER A 156 6.17 13.44 3.80
C SER A 156 7.23 12.92 2.83
N LEU A 157 6.90 11.86 2.09
CA LEU A 157 7.52 11.61 0.79
C LEU A 157 6.50 12.03 -0.25
N LEU A 158 6.95 12.90 -1.17
CA LEU A 158 6.18 13.37 -2.33
C LEU A 158 5.26 12.28 -2.87
N ASN A 159 3.99 12.63 -3.08
CA ASN A 159 2.97 11.82 -3.73
C ASN A 159 3.45 11.33 -5.11
N THR A 160 4.22 10.24 -5.17
CA THR A 160 4.82 9.75 -6.42
C THR A 160 3.83 9.03 -7.34
N TRP A 161 2.59 8.76 -6.86
CA TRP A 161 1.57 8.06 -7.66
C TRP A 161 0.30 8.86 -7.98
N GLN A 162 0.04 10.01 -7.32
CA GLN A 162 -1.18 10.80 -7.54
C GLN A 162 -1.01 12.00 -8.50
N ARG A 163 0.17 12.22 -9.09
CA ARG A 163 0.42 13.35 -10.02
C ARG A 163 0.64 12.97 -11.48
N LYS A 164 0.52 11.69 -11.84
CA LYS A 164 0.60 11.23 -13.24
C LYS A 164 -0.55 10.28 -13.58
N ALA A 165 -1.75 10.84 -13.59
CA ALA A 165 -2.89 10.41 -14.39
C ALA A 165 -3.81 11.62 -14.54
#